data_AF-A0A529SN92-F1
#
_entry.id   AF-A0A529SN92-F1
#
_cell.length_a   1.000
_cell.length_b   1.000
_cell.length_c   1.000
_cell.angle_alpha   90.00
_cell.angle_beta   90.00
_cell.angle_gamma   90.00
#
_symmetry.space_group_name_H-M   'P 1'
#
loop_
_entity.id
_entity.type
_entity.pdbx_description
1 polymer ?
#
loop_
_entity_poly.entity_id
_entity_poly.type
_entity_poly.pdbx_seq_one_letter_code
_entity_poly.pdbx_strand_id
1 'polypeptide(L)'
;MKLFDCPNCGHRLYFENAQCLSCSSLVLYDPEQAKFVLSGEGGVLPCGNADECACNWRAENGRTFCRACALNQVIPDLSIDGNRRRWIRVEAAKKRAVYSLLALSLPVTPKADAGDETGLAFDFLADPIGAGPGGERILTGHDNGLITLNV
;
A
#
# COMPACT_ATOMS: atom_id res chain seq x y z
N MET A 1 11.73 12.19 -9.07
CA MET A 1 11.47 10.73 -9.13
C MET A 1 12.78 10.03 -8.77
N LYS A 2 12.86 9.33 -7.63
CA LYS A 2 14.06 8.56 -7.26
C LYS A 2 14.09 7.29 -8.11
N LEU A 3 15.22 7.03 -8.75
CA LEU A 3 15.47 5.75 -9.42
C LEU A 3 16.04 4.76 -8.39
N PHE A 4 15.65 3.50 -8.49
CA PHE A 4 16.18 2.43 -7.65
C PHE A 4 16.99 1.46 -8.50
N ASP A 5 17.78 0.63 -7.83
CA ASP A 5 18.64 -0.37 -8.45
C ASP A 5 18.31 -1.76 -7.89
N CYS A 6 18.39 -2.77 -8.75
CA CYS A 6 18.20 -4.16 -8.36
C CYS A 6 19.34 -4.60 -7.43
N PRO A 7 19.05 -5.14 -6.24
CA PRO A 7 20.08 -5.57 -5.28
C PRO A 7 20.93 -6.74 -5.78
N ASN A 8 20.49 -7.48 -6.80
CA ASN A 8 21.22 -8.62 -7.37
C ASN A 8 22.13 -8.23 -8.56
N CYS A 9 21.61 -7.48 -9.54
CA CYS A 9 22.31 -7.19 -10.80
C CYS A 9 22.57 -5.70 -11.08
N GLY A 10 22.11 -4.78 -10.23
CA GLY A 10 22.26 -3.33 -10.43
C GLY A 10 21.39 -2.71 -11.53
N HIS A 11 20.54 -3.47 -12.21
CA HIS A 11 19.62 -2.93 -13.21
C HIS A 11 18.62 -1.96 -12.58
N ARG A 12 18.20 -0.92 -13.33
CA ARG A 12 17.26 0.08 -12.85
C ARG A 12 15.89 -0.54 -12.55
N LEU A 13 15.32 -0.15 -11.41
CA LEU A 13 13.97 -0.51 -10.98
C LEU A 13 13.11 0.74 -10.81
N TYR A 14 11.85 0.61 -11.22
CA TYR A 14 10.77 1.53 -10.90
C TYR A 14 10.10 1.10 -9.59
N PHE A 15 9.46 2.06 -8.94
CA PHE A 15 8.92 1.89 -7.60
C PHE A 15 7.87 0.79 -7.48
N GLU A 16 7.18 0.45 -8.58
CA GLU A 16 6.14 -0.57 -8.63
C GLU A 16 6.66 -1.96 -9.06
N ASN A 17 7.94 -2.10 -9.38
CA ASN A 17 8.47 -3.42 -9.76
C ASN A 17 8.47 -4.37 -8.56
N ALA A 18 7.93 -5.58 -8.76
CA ALA A 18 8.05 -6.72 -7.83
C ALA A 18 9.08 -7.76 -8.34
N GLN A 19 9.57 -7.59 -9.56
CA GLN A 19 10.57 -8.44 -10.20
C GLN A 19 11.50 -7.57 -11.05
N CYS A 20 12.80 -7.90 -11.04
CA CYS A 20 13.76 -7.29 -11.94
C CYS A 20 13.58 -7.80 -13.37
N LEU A 21 13.38 -6.90 -14.33
CA LEU A 21 13.19 -7.26 -15.74
C LEU A 21 14.48 -7.74 -16.45
N SER A 22 15.65 -7.63 -15.80
CA SER A 22 16.94 -8.05 -16.37
C SER A 22 17.42 -9.40 -15.85
N CYS A 23 17.27 -9.68 -14.55
CA CYS A 23 17.76 -10.93 -13.93
C CYS A 23 16.65 -11.80 -13.31
N SER A 24 15.39 -11.39 -13.45
CA SER A 24 14.21 -12.10 -12.95
C SER A 24 14.12 -12.28 -11.43
N SER A 25 15.05 -11.70 -10.65
CA SER A 25 14.98 -11.73 -9.19
C SER A 25 13.70 -11.05 -8.68
N LEU A 26 13.01 -11.72 -7.76
CA LEU A 26 11.89 -11.14 -7.02
C LEU A 26 12.43 -10.15 -6.00
N VAL A 27 11.86 -8.96 -5.98
CA VAL A 27 12.32 -7.82 -5.18
C VAL A 27 11.17 -7.22 -4.40
N LEU A 28 11.50 -6.73 -3.21
CA LEU A 28 10.57 -6.06 -2.31
C LEU A 28 11.13 -4.69 -1.94
N TYR A 29 10.28 -3.67 -1.93
CA TYR A 29 10.66 -2.36 -1.42
C TYR A 29 10.72 -2.41 0.11
N ASP A 30 11.86 -1.99 0.67
CA ASP A 30 12.08 -1.82 2.09
C ASP A 30 11.90 -0.34 2.46
N PRO A 31 10.82 0.01 3.18
CA PRO A 31 10.58 1.40 3.60
C PRO A 31 11.58 1.90 4.66
N GLU A 32 12.21 1.03 5.45
CA GLU A 32 13.18 1.42 6.48
C GLU A 32 14.49 1.89 5.84
N GLN A 33 14.93 1.18 4.80
CA GLN A 33 16.18 1.45 4.10
C GLN A 33 16.01 2.29 2.82
N ALA A 34 14.76 2.57 2.44
CA ALA A 34 14.39 3.26 1.21
C ALA A 34 15.07 2.73 -0.06
N LYS A 35 15.08 1.39 -0.20
CA LYS A 35 15.70 0.63 -1.31
C LYS A 35 14.95 -0.67 -1.59
N PHE A 36 15.28 -1.36 -2.68
CA PHE A 36 14.82 -2.74 -2.92
C PHE A 36 15.74 -3.76 -2.26
N VAL A 37 15.15 -4.85 -1.80
CA VAL A 37 15.80 -6.04 -1.23
C VAL A 37 15.29 -7.30 -1.95
N LEU A 38 16.01 -8.41 -1.84
CA LEU A 38 15.59 -9.68 -2.43
C LEU A 38 14.50 -10.35 -1.58
N SER A 39 13.46 -10.84 -2.24
CA SER A 39 12.39 -11.57 -1.56
C SER A 39 12.89 -12.93 -1.07
N GLY A 40 12.65 -13.26 0.20
CA GLY A 40 13.03 -14.54 0.81
C GLY A 40 14.46 -14.58 1.37
N GLU A 41 15.32 -13.61 1.07
CA GLU A 41 16.64 -13.51 1.69
C GLU A 41 16.57 -12.89 3.09
N GLY A 42 17.34 -13.42 4.04
CA GLY A 42 17.45 -12.86 5.38
C GLY A 42 16.14 -12.79 6.17
N GLY A 43 15.15 -13.63 5.84
CA GLY A 43 13.82 -13.60 6.45
C GLY A 43 12.92 -12.46 5.97
N VAL A 44 13.29 -11.77 4.88
CA VAL A 44 12.43 -10.75 4.28
C VAL A 44 11.25 -11.41 3.56
N LEU A 45 10.06 -11.22 4.12
CA LEU A 45 8.81 -11.74 3.58
C LEU A 45 8.03 -10.64 2.83
N PRO A 46 7.28 -10.99 1.77
CA PRO A 46 6.37 -10.06 1.12
C PRO A 46 5.22 -9.66 2.04
N CYS A 47 4.62 -8.50 1.78
CA CYS A 47 3.35 -8.11 2.40
C CYS A 47 2.25 -9.14 2.13
N GLY A 48 1.39 -9.42 3.11
CA GLY A 48 0.24 -10.33 2.96
C GLY A 48 -0.75 -9.92 1.87
N ASN A 49 -0.77 -8.65 1.46
CA ASN A 49 -1.58 -8.17 0.32
C ASN A 49 -0.82 -8.19 -1.02
N ALA A 50 0.30 -8.91 -1.12
CA ALA A 50 1.07 -8.99 -2.37
C ALA A 50 0.22 -9.47 -3.54
N ASP A 51 -0.50 -10.58 -3.36
CA ASP A 51 -1.38 -11.16 -4.39
C ASP A 51 -2.69 -10.39 -4.55
N GLU A 52 -3.17 -9.78 -3.46
CA GLU A 52 -4.49 -9.16 -3.42
C GLU A 52 -4.51 -7.78 -4.09
N CYS A 53 -3.51 -6.93 -3.80
CA CYS A 53 -3.42 -5.56 -4.28
C CYS A 53 -2.11 -5.23 -5.04
N ALA A 54 -1.39 -6.26 -5.51
CA ALA A 54 -0.10 -6.12 -6.17
C ALA A 54 0.92 -5.35 -5.30
N CYS A 55 0.92 -5.61 -3.99
CA CYS A 55 1.87 -4.97 -3.08
C CYS A 55 3.28 -5.55 -3.25
N ASN A 56 4.24 -4.68 -3.59
CA ASN A 56 5.65 -5.04 -3.77
C ASN A 56 6.53 -4.62 -2.58
N TRP A 57 5.96 -4.35 -1.40
CA TRP A 57 6.74 -3.97 -0.21
C TRP A 57 6.94 -5.20 0.68
N ARG A 58 8.03 -5.22 1.45
CA ARG A 58 8.23 -6.25 2.49
C ARG A 58 7.28 -6.04 3.66
N ALA A 59 6.89 -7.13 4.31
CA ALA A 59 6.20 -7.07 5.60
C ALA A 59 7.13 -6.52 6.69
N GLU A 60 6.55 -5.85 7.69
CA GLU A 60 7.30 -5.44 8.88
C GLU A 60 7.69 -6.68 9.71
N ASN A 61 8.78 -6.56 10.49
CA ASN A 61 9.29 -7.69 11.28
C ASN A 61 8.21 -8.24 12.22
N GLY A 62 7.91 -9.53 12.10
CA GLY A 62 6.89 -10.22 12.90
C GLY A 62 5.44 -9.81 12.58
N ARG A 63 5.20 -9.11 11.46
CA ARG A 63 3.86 -8.71 11.00
C ARG A 63 3.53 -9.35 9.65
N THR A 64 2.24 -9.43 9.34
CA THR A 64 1.76 -9.92 8.04
C THR A 64 1.83 -8.83 6.97
N PHE A 65 1.60 -7.57 7.33
CA PHE A 65 1.49 -6.47 6.39
C PHE A 65 2.72 -5.55 6.39
N CYS A 66 2.94 -4.86 5.28
CA CYS A 66 3.93 -3.77 5.21
C CYS A 66 3.38 -2.50 5.86
N ARG A 67 4.27 -1.54 6.11
CA ARG A 67 3.92 -0.24 6.72
C ARG A 67 2.76 0.48 6.04
N ALA A 68 2.64 0.40 4.71
CA ALA A 68 1.56 1.06 3.96
C ALA A 68 0.24 0.28 4.00
N CYS A 69 0.27 -1.05 3.83
CA CYS A 69 -0.93 -1.88 3.87
C CYS A 69 -1.51 -1.98 5.28
N ALA A 70 -0.67 -1.87 6.32
CA ALA A 70 -1.11 -1.84 7.72
C ALA A 70 -1.98 -0.62 8.06
N LEU A 71 -2.00 0.42 7.22
CA LEU A 71 -2.88 1.58 7.39
C LEU A 71 -4.30 1.33 6.85
N ASN A 72 -4.55 0.22 6.16
CA ASN A 72 -5.90 -0.08 5.67
C ASN A 72 -6.74 -0.61 6.82
N GLN A 73 -7.78 0.15 7.19
CA GLN A 73 -8.78 -0.29 8.13
C GLN A 73 -9.90 -1.04 7.40
N VAL A 74 -10.33 -0.52 6.25
CA VAL A 74 -11.28 -1.19 5.34
C VAL A 74 -10.71 -1.27 3.93
N ILE A 75 -10.81 -2.47 3.34
CA ILE A 75 -10.59 -2.71 1.90
C ILE A 75 -11.95 -2.94 1.23
N PRO A 76 -12.09 -2.70 -0.08
CA PRO A 76 -13.38 -2.89 -0.74
C PRO A 76 -13.74 -4.37 -0.80
N ASP A 77 -15.05 -4.65 -0.90
CA ASP A 77 -15.54 -6.01 -1.10
C ASP A 77 -15.01 -6.59 -2.42
N LEU A 78 -14.13 -7.58 -2.31
CA LEU A 78 -13.46 -8.20 -3.46
C LEU A 78 -14.34 -9.21 -4.21
N SER A 79 -15.53 -9.53 -3.69
CA SER A 79 -16.53 -10.33 -4.41
C SER A 79 -17.21 -9.55 -5.55
N ILE A 80 -17.16 -8.21 -5.49
CA ILE A 80 -17.70 -7.32 -6.51
C ILE A 80 -16.67 -7.13 -7.63
N ASP A 81 -17.09 -7.39 -8.87
CA ASP A 81 -16.22 -7.24 -10.04
C ASP A 81 -15.66 -5.82 -10.16
N GLY A 82 -14.37 -5.74 -10.50
CA GLY A 82 -13.65 -4.47 -10.66
C GLY A 82 -13.09 -3.87 -9.36
N ASN A 83 -13.63 -4.16 -8.17
CA ASN A 83 -13.16 -3.57 -6.90
C ASN A 83 -11.67 -3.84 -6.65
N ARG A 84 -11.22 -5.08 -6.91
CA ARG A 84 -9.80 -5.46 -6.84
C ARG A 84 -8.91 -4.55 -7.71
N ARG A 85 -9.31 -4.30 -8.96
CA ARG A 85 -8.55 -3.44 -9.89
C ARG A 85 -8.48 -1.99 -9.39
N ARG A 86 -9.57 -1.48 -8.82
CA ARG A 86 -9.62 -0.12 -8.27
C ARG A 86 -8.76 -0.01 -7.01
N TRP A 87 -8.82 -1.01 -6.14
CA TRP A 87 -7.94 -1.10 -4.97
C TRP A 87 -6.46 -1.13 -5.35
N ILE A 88 -6.04 -1.96 -6.31
CA ILE A 88 -4.65 -1.99 -6.81
C ILE A 88 -4.17 -0.58 -7.21
N ARG A 89 -5.00 0.17 -7.94
CA ARG A 89 -4.67 1.53 -8.40
C ARG A 89 -4.52 2.50 -7.23
N VAL A 90 -5.45 2.47 -6.28
CA VAL A 90 -5.44 3.37 -5.12
C VAL A 90 -4.32 3.03 -4.16
N GLU A 91 -4.06 1.74 -3.91
CA GLU A 91 -2.96 1.30 -3.05
C GLU A 91 -1.61 1.72 -3.65
N ALA A 92 -1.43 1.63 -4.98
CA ALA A 92 -0.22 2.13 -5.64
C ALA A 92 -0.02 3.65 -5.44
N ALA A 93 -1.08 4.44 -5.48
CA ALA A 93 -1.03 5.88 -5.18
C ALA A 93 -0.73 6.14 -3.69
N LYS A 94 -1.41 5.43 -2.78
CA LYS A 94 -1.18 5.53 -1.33
C LYS A 94 0.26 5.19 -0.96
N LYS A 95 0.84 4.12 -1.51
CA LYS A 95 2.25 3.76 -1.27
C LYS A 95 3.22 4.87 -1.66
N ARG A 96 2.95 5.64 -2.73
CA ARG A 96 3.75 6.82 -3.10
C ARG A 96 3.59 7.97 -2.10
N ALA A 97 2.38 8.19 -1.58
CA ALA A 97 2.15 9.16 -0.51
C ALA A 97 2.91 8.75 0.77
N VAL A 98 2.77 7.50 1.21
CA VAL A 98 3.49 6.95 2.38
C VAL A 98 5.01 7.05 2.19
N TYR A 99 5.52 6.69 1.01
CA TYR A 99 6.94 6.88 0.67
C TYR A 99 7.40 8.32 0.89
N SER A 100 6.60 9.28 0.44
CA SER A 100 6.93 10.70 0.57
C SER A 100 6.90 11.16 2.03
N LEU A 101 5.92 10.71 2.81
CA LEU A 101 5.85 10.99 4.25
C LEU A 101 7.07 10.44 4.99
N LEU A 102 7.46 9.19 4.71
CA LEU A 102 8.65 8.57 5.30
C LEU A 102 9.94 9.31 4.91
N ALA A 103 10.06 9.73 3.64
CA ALA A 103 11.20 10.51 3.16
C ALA A 103 11.31 11.89 3.84
N LEU A 104 10.18 12.45 4.27
CA LEU A 104 10.11 13.70 5.05
C LEU A 104 10.24 13.46 6.56
N SER A 105 10.47 12.23 6.99
CA SER A 105 10.52 11.83 8.41
C SER A 105 9.24 12.17 9.19
N LEU A 106 8.09 12.18 8.50
CA LEU A 106 6.78 12.34 9.13
C LEU A 106 6.29 11.00 9.72
N PRO A 107 5.54 11.03 10.83
CA PRO A 107 5.00 9.82 11.44
C PRO A 107 4.04 9.11 10.48
N VAL A 108 4.26 7.82 10.30
CA VAL A 108 3.34 6.92 9.59
C VAL A 108 3.11 5.72 10.49
N THR A 109 2.05 5.78 11.28
CA THR A 109 1.64 4.73 12.20
C THR A 109 0.17 4.41 11.96
N PRO A 110 -0.23 3.13 11.97
CA PRO A 110 -1.63 2.76 11.94
C PRO A 110 -2.38 3.43 13.10
N LYS A 111 -3.56 3.98 12.82
CA LYS A 111 -4.43 4.55 13.86
C LYS A 111 -4.87 3.46 14.84
N ALA A 112 -4.66 3.70 16.14
CA ALA A 112 -5.00 2.73 17.17
C ALA A 112 -6.49 2.73 17.53
N ASP A 113 -7.07 3.92 17.70
CA ASP A 113 -8.48 4.14 18.02
C ASP A 113 -8.91 5.57 17.61
N ALA A 114 -10.17 5.94 17.90
CA ALA A 114 -10.73 7.23 17.52
C ALA A 114 -10.04 8.44 18.16
N GLY A 115 -9.40 8.28 19.32
CA GLY A 115 -8.69 9.35 20.04
C GLY A 115 -7.21 9.48 19.68
N ASP A 116 -6.69 8.62 18.79
CA ASP A 116 -5.32 8.72 18.29
C ASP A 116 -5.20 9.82 17.23
N GLU A 117 -4.87 11.04 17.65
CA GLU A 117 -4.68 12.21 16.79
C GLU A 117 -3.48 12.11 15.82
N THR A 118 -2.61 11.11 15.99
CA THR A 118 -1.35 10.98 15.23
C THR A 118 -1.35 9.86 14.21
N GLY A 119 -2.20 8.86 14.41
CA GLY A 119 -2.32 7.70 13.54
C GLY A 119 -3.03 7.99 12.23
N LEU A 120 -2.69 7.19 11.22
CA LEU A 120 -3.30 7.22 9.90
C LEU A 120 -4.07 5.93 9.65
N ALA A 121 -5.26 6.06 9.10
CA ALA A 121 -6.09 4.97 8.63
C ALA A 121 -6.67 5.29 7.26
N PHE A 122 -6.89 4.26 6.45
CA PHE A 122 -7.49 4.36 5.13
C PHE A 122 -8.70 3.43 5.04
N ASP A 123 -9.82 4.00 4.62
CA ASP A 123 -11.03 3.28 4.25
C ASP A 123 -11.23 3.36 2.74
N PHE A 124 -11.10 2.22 2.08
CA PHE A 124 -11.41 2.08 0.67
C PHE A 124 -12.80 1.48 0.52
N LEU A 125 -13.78 2.35 0.35
CA LEU A 125 -15.19 1.97 0.29
C LEU A 125 -15.69 2.11 -1.15
N ALA A 126 -16.61 1.25 -1.56
CA ALA A 126 -17.29 1.36 -2.84
C ALA A 126 -18.76 1.72 -2.61
N ASP A 127 -19.36 2.45 -3.54
CA ASP A 127 -20.80 2.72 -3.49
C ASP A 127 -21.60 1.39 -3.49
N PRO A 128 -22.68 1.28 -2.70
CA PRO A 128 -23.52 0.09 -2.68
C PRO A 128 -24.07 -0.24 -4.08
N ILE A 129 -24.15 -1.52 -4.42
CA ILE A 129 -24.77 -1.98 -5.67
C ILE A 129 -26.22 -1.47 -5.73
N GLY A 130 -26.56 -0.76 -6.81
CA GLY A 130 -27.91 -0.23 -7.00
C GLY A 130 -28.14 1.17 -6.45
N ALA A 131 -27.10 1.88 -5.97
CA ALA A 131 -27.15 3.30 -5.69
C ALA A 131 -27.41 4.09 -7.00
N GLY A 132 -28.68 4.21 -7.37
CA GLY A 132 -29.13 5.04 -8.48
C GLY A 132 -28.90 6.53 -8.22
N PRO A 133 -29.40 7.42 -9.09
CA PRO A 133 -29.42 8.86 -8.81
C PRO A 133 -30.14 9.13 -7.48
N GLY A 134 -29.42 9.64 -6.48
CA GLY A 134 -29.94 9.91 -5.13
C GLY A 134 -29.74 8.79 -4.08
N GLY A 135 -29.10 7.67 -4.43
CA GLY A 135 -28.68 6.65 -3.48
C GLY A 135 -27.52 7.09 -2.58
N GLU A 136 -27.25 6.31 -1.52
CA GLU A 136 -26.10 6.53 -0.65
C GLU A 136 -24.81 6.51 -1.47
N ARG A 137 -23.97 7.54 -1.27
CA ARG A 137 -22.69 7.69 -1.96
C ARG A 137 -21.59 7.85 -0.95
N ILE A 138 -20.52 7.08 -1.12
CA ILE A 138 -19.30 7.29 -0.39
C ILE A 138 -18.63 8.55 -0.92
N LEU A 139 -18.35 9.48 -0.01
CA LEU A 139 -17.58 10.67 -0.31
C LEU A 139 -16.11 10.43 0.04
N THR A 140 -15.22 10.88 -0.85
CA THR A 140 -13.80 10.94 -0.56
C THR A 140 -13.53 12.13 0.36
N GLY A 141 -12.81 11.91 1.45
CA GLY A 141 -12.52 12.94 2.45
C GLY A 141 -11.54 12.46 3.51
N HIS A 142 -11.34 13.27 4.54
CA HIS A 142 -10.58 12.87 5.71
C HIS A 142 -11.19 13.47 6.98
N ASP A 143 -11.03 12.78 8.10
CA ASP A 143 -11.37 13.27 9.44
C ASP A 143 -10.36 12.72 10.45
N ASN A 144 -9.63 13.60 11.12
CA ASN A 144 -8.64 13.26 12.15
C ASN A 144 -7.74 12.03 11.85
N GLY A 145 -7.08 12.03 10.69
CA GLY A 145 -6.18 10.94 10.27
C GLY A 145 -6.85 9.70 9.68
N LEU A 146 -8.19 9.62 9.67
CA LEU A 146 -8.94 8.67 8.85
C LEU A 146 -9.16 9.26 7.45
N ILE A 147 -8.66 8.60 6.41
CA ILE A 147 -8.84 9.00 5.01
C ILE A 147 -9.78 8.02 4.33
N THR A 148 -10.92 8.49 3.84
CA THR A 148 -11.87 7.69 3.07
C THR A 148 -11.68 7.97 1.59
N LEU A 149 -11.51 6.92 0.78
CA LEU A 149 -11.48 7.01 -0.68
C LEU A 149 -12.61 6.14 -1.25
N ASN A 150 -13.44 6.74 -2.10
CA ASN A 150 -14.39 5.98 -2.90
C ASN A 150 -13.65 5.26 -4.05
N VAL A 151 -13.72 3.93 -4.08
CA VAL A 151 -13.05 3.07 -5.06
C VAL A 151 -14.00 2.54 -6.12
#